data_AF-A0A059WW56-F1
#
_entry.id   AF-A0A059WW56-F1
#
_cell.length_a   1.000
_cell.length_b   1.000
_cell.length_c   1.000
_cell.angle_alpha   90.00
_cell.angle_beta   90.00
_cell.angle_gamma   90.00
#
_symmetry.space_group_name_H-M   'P 1'
#
loop_
_entity.id
_entity.type
_entity.pdbx_description
1 polymer ?
#
loop_
_entity_poly.entity_id
_entity_poly.type
_entity_poly.pdbx_seq_one_letter_code
_entity_poly.pdbx_strand_id
1 'polypeptide(L)'
;SSRAIVPYLTGKRASDNTDQFIQDIRDRVIGTPEISTDGYGPYKNAVRDAFGNRTAHGTITKTYSVTHLAVTEASRRYSPAEVIAVARDVVSGVPAQISTSYVERSHLTLRQSCKRFARLGNGFSKRLEPHCAAVSLYVAYYNLTRVHESLKCTPAMALGATDRVWTIGDLIDAALATQPIAPVPTAPERQRRFSVIEGGKA
;
A
#
# COMPACT_ATOMS: atom_id res chain seq x y z
N SER A 1 -2.39 -17.01 -9.24
CA SER A 1 -2.18 -15.57 -8.97
C SER A 1 -0.83 -15.39 -8.29
N SER A 2 0.04 -14.54 -8.84
CA SER A 2 1.43 -14.29 -8.39
C SER A 2 1.55 -13.46 -7.11
N ARG A 3 0.44 -12.91 -6.59
CA ARG A 3 0.39 -12.10 -5.34
C ARG A 3 1.32 -10.88 -5.32
N ALA A 4 1.80 -10.44 -6.48
CA ALA A 4 2.73 -9.33 -6.63
C ALA A 4 2.04 -7.97 -6.51
N ILE A 5 2.78 -6.99 -6.01
CA ILE A 5 2.41 -5.57 -6.10
C ILE A 5 3.05 -5.04 -7.38
N VAL A 6 2.26 -4.82 -8.43
CA VAL A 6 2.80 -4.50 -9.76
C VAL A 6 3.01 -3.00 -9.92
N PRO A 7 1.97 -2.15 -9.82
CA PRO A 7 2.17 -0.74 -9.54
C PRO A 7 1.75 -0.37 -8.12
N TYR A 8 2.25 0.77 -7.67
CA TYR A 8 1.83 1.45 -6.44
C TYR A 8 2.04 2.95 -6.64
N LEU A 9 1.17 3.77 -6.06
CA LEU A 9 1.28 5.22 -6.08
C LEU A 9 1.11 5.77 -4.66
N THR A 10 2.06 6.61 -4.25
CA THR A 10 1.99 7.32 -2.97
C THR A 10 1.48 8.73 -3.23
N GLY A 11 0.30 9.06 -2.73
CA GLY A 11 -0.31 10.37 -2.95
C GLY A 11 -1.64 10.55 -2.23
N LYS A 12 -2.25 11.72 -2.43
CA LYS A 12 -3.61 11.97 -1.94
C LYS A 12 -4.61 11.09 -2.68
N ARG A 13 -5.69 10.70 -2.01
CA ARG A 13 -6.83 10.03 -2.64
C ARG A 13 -7.64 11.05 -3.46
N ALA A 14 -7.23 11.25 -4.71
CA ALA A 14 -7.80 12.20 -5.67
C ALA A 14 -7.95 11.54 -7.04
N SER A 15 -8.81 12.09 -7.91
CA SER A 15 -9.07 11.56 -9.25
C SER A 15 -7.80 11.48 -10.09
N ASP A 16 -7.02 12.56 -10.18
CA ASP A 16 -5.79 12.61 -10.98
C ASP A 16 -4.78 11.51 -10.60
N ASN A 17 -4.62 11.26 -9.29
CA ASN A 17 -3.77 10.17 -8.80
C ASN A 17 -4.37 8.79 -9.12
N THR A 18 -5.70 8.68 -9.15
CA THR A 18 -6.38 7.43 -9.52
C THR A 18 -6.15 7.14 -11.00
N ASP A 19 -6.27 8.16 -11.86
CA ASP A 19 -6.03 8.04 -13.29
C ASP A 19 -4.57 7.66 -13.57
N GLN A 20 -3.62 8.33 -12.92
CA GLN A 20 -2.19 7.99 -13.02
C GLN A 20 -1.92 6.55 -12.58
N PHE A 21 -2.48 6.12 -11.45
CA PHE A 21 -2.29 4.76 -10.93
C PHE A 21 -2.86 3.70 -11.88
N ILE A 22 -4.04 3.94 -12.44
CA ILE A 22 -4.69 2.99 -13.34
C ILE A 22 -4.00 2.95 -14.72
N GLN A 23 -3.47 4.08 -15.18
CA GLN A 23 -2.62 4.12 -16.38
C GLN A 23 -1.33 3.32 -16.18
N ASP A 24 -0.67 3.43 -15.01
CA ASP A 24 0.52 2.63 -14.69
C ASP A 24 0.20 1.12 -14.61
N ILE A 25 -1.01 0.74 -14.17
CA ILE A 25 -1.49 -0.66 -14.30
C ILE A 25 -1.60 -1.03 -15.78
N ARG A 26 -2.23 -0.18 -16.61
CA ARG A 26 -2.41 -0.47 -18.04
C ARG A 26 -1.09 -0.68 -18.76
N ASP A 27 -0.09 0.12 -18.46
CA ASP A 27 1.23 0.07 -19.11
C ASP A 27 2.02 -1.19 -18.74
N ARG A 28 1.80 -1.73 -17.53
CA ARG A 28 2.52 -2.92 -17.02
C ARG A 28 1.81 -4.24 -17.24
N VAL A 29 0.48 -4.23 -17.32
CA VAL A 29 -0.33 -5.45 -17.40
C VAL A 29 -0.65 -5.79 -18.85
N ILE A 30 -0.13 -6.92 -19.31
CA ILE A 30 -0.35 -7.42 -20.67
C ILE A 30 -1.75 -8.02 -20.78
N GLY A 31 -2.38 -7.82 -21.95
CA GLY A 31 -3.68 -8.38 -22.26
C GLY A 31 -4.83 -7.71 -21.52
N THR A 32 -5.79 -8.53 -21.13
CA THR A 32 -7.07 -8.11 -20.57
C THR A 32 -7.20 -8.65 -19.15
N PRO A 33 -6.80 -7.88 -18.12
CA PRO A 33 -6.97 -8.32 -16.75
C PRO A 33 -8.45 -8.31 -16.34
N GLU A 34 -8.78 -8.98 -15.24
CA GLU A 34 -10.01 -8.74 -14.50
C GLU A 34 -9.68 -7.84 -13.30
N ILE A 35 -10.46 -6.78 -13.10
CA ILE A 35 -10.18 -5.74 -12.10
C ILE A 35 -11.30 -5.73 -11.06
N SER A 36 -10.91 -5.77 -9.79
CA SER A 36 -11.81 -5.57 -8.64
C SER A 36 -11.37 -4.36 -7.83
N THR A 37 -12.28 -3.41 -7.59
CA THR A 37 -12.00 -2.20 -6.78
C THR A 37 -12.99 -2.07 -5.63
N ASP A 38 -12.69 -1.19 -4.66
CA ASP A 38 -13.70 -0.74 -3.70
C ASP A 38 -14.71 0.21 -4.38
N GLY A 39 -15.69 0.69 -3.61
CA GLY A 39 -16.71 1.63 -4.07
C GLY A 39 -16.23 3.07 -4.34
N TYR A 40 -14.91 3.32 -4.49
CA TYR A 40 -14.40 4.66 -4.76
C TYR A 40 -14.72 5.10 -6.20
N GLY A 41 -15.58 6.12 -6.33
CA GLY A 41 -16.12 6.60 -7.60
C GLY A 41 -15.11 6.76 -8.75
N PRO A 42 -13.94 7.41 -8.53
CA PRO A 42 -12.95 7.64 -9.59
C PRO A 42 -12.45 6.38 -10.31
N TYR A 43 -12.42 5.21 -9.65
CA TYR A 43 -11.96 3.98 -10.32
C TYR A 43 -12.81 3.61 -11.54
N LYS A 44 -14.12 3.92 -11.55
CA LYS A 44 -15.01 3.57 -12.66
C LYS A 44 -14.57 4.27 -13.96
N ASN A 45 -14.30 5.57 -13.88
CA ASN A 45 -13.85 6.35 -15.04
C ASN A 45 -12.41 5.98 -15.41
N ALA A 46 -11.50 5.94 -14.43
CA ALA A 46 -10.09 5.62 -14.66
C ALA A 46 -9.89 4.27 -15.36
N VAL A 47 -10.61 3.21 -14.90
CA VAL A 47 -10.51 1.87 -15.51
C VAL A 47 -11.08 1.86 -16.93
N ARG A 48 -12.25 2.48 -17.13
CA ARG A 48 -12.85 2.62 -18.46
C ARG A 48 -11.90 3.34 -19.41
N ASP A 49 -11.31 4.44 -18.99
CA ASP A 49 -10.50 5.30 -19.85
C ASP A 49 -9.17 4.63 -20.22
N ALA A 50 -8.53 3.91 -19.29
CA ALA A 50 -7.28 3.21 -19.55
C ALA A 50 -7.44 1.88 -20.33
N PHE A 51 -8.48 1.09 -20.03
CA PHE A 51 -8.66 -0.25 -20.60
C PHE A 51 -9.72 -0.34 -21.70
N GLY A 52 -10.62 0.64 -21.79
CA GLY A 52 -11.80 0.59 -22.64
C GLY A 52 -12.74 -0.57 -22.28
N ASN A 53 -13.41 -1.12 -23.28
CA ASN A 53 -14.31 -2.28 -23.12
C ASN A 53 -13.59 -3.62 -23.07
N ARG A 54 -12.25 -3.62 -22.96
CA ARG A 54 -11.48 -4.86 -22.98
C ARG A 54 -11.58 -5.58 -21.65
N THR A 55 -11.50 -4.85 -20.53
CA THR A 55 -11.42 -5.41 -19.17
C THR A 55 -12.79 -5.69 -18.55
N ALA A 56 -12.86 -6.75 -17.75
CA ALA A 56 -13.97 -6.95 -16.83
C ALA A 56 -13.68 -6.21 -15.52
N HIS A 57 -14.57 -5.30 -15.11
CA HIS A 57 -14.42 -4.51 -13.90
C HIS A 57 -15.61 -4.71 -12.98
N GLY A 58 -15.34 -5.08 -11.73
CA GLY A 58 -16.31 -5.14 -10.65
C GLY A 58 -15.93 -4.26 -9.47
N THR A 59 -16.94 -3.71 -8.79
CA THR A 59 -16.78 -2.98 -7.53
C THR A 59 -17.38 -3.78 -6.38
N ILE A 60 -16.71 -3.77 -5.24
CA ILE A 60 -17.22 -4.36 -3.98
C ILE A 60 -17.32 -3.28 -2.90
N THR A 61 -18.48 -3.19 -2.28
CA THR A 61 -18.76 -2.25 -1.20
C THR A 61 -19.15 -3.02 0.05
N LYS A 62 -18.41 -2.81 1.14
CA LYS A 62 -18.69 -3.43 2.45
C LYS A 62 -19.36 -2.41 3.36
N THR A 63 -20.55 -2.75 3.86
CA THR A 63 -21.26 -1.96 4.87
C THR A 63 -20.90 -2.49 6.24
N TYR A 64 -20.44 -1.60 7.12
CA TYR A 64 -20.05 -1.92 8.49
C TYR A 64 -21.13 -1.48 9.48
N SER A 65 -21.28 -2.20 10.59
CA SER A 65 -22.20 -1.81 11.66
C SER A 65 -21.78 -0.48 12.29
N VAL A 66 -22.78 0.33 12.66
CA VAL A 66 -22.55 1.54 13.44
C VAL A 66 -22.36 1.11 14.89
N THR A 67 -21.11 0.95 15.34
CA THR A 67 -20.82 0.88 16.77
C THR A 67 -21.09 2.25 17.37
N HIS A 68 -22.09 2.36 18.26
CA HIS A 68 -22.45 3.59 18.95
C HIS A 68 -21.19 4.33 19.47
N LEU A 69 -20.96 5.55 19.00
CA LEU A 69 -19.81 6.41 19.36
C LEU A 69 -19.81 6.85 20.83
N ALA A 70 -20.82 6.45 21.61
CA ALA A 70 -20.99 6.75 23.03
C ALA A 70 -20.36 5.70 23.96
N VAL A 71 -19.52 4.79 23.45
CA VAL A 71 -18.88 3.76 24.28
C VAL A 71 -17.61 4.32 24.95
N THR A 72 -17.65 4.42 26.28
CA THR A 72 -16.55 4.89 27.13
C THR A 72 -15.42 3.88 27.28
N GLU A 73 -15.69 2.58 27.13
CA GLU A 73 -14.67 1.52 27.22
C GLU A 73 -13.66 1.58 26.07
N ALA A 74 -12.37 1.71 26.43
CA ALA A 74 -11.27 1.78 25.47
C ALA A 74 -11.17 0.52 24.59
N SER A 75 -11.51 -0.66 25.11
CA SER A 75 -11.49 -1.94 24.38
C SER A 75 -12.47 -1.94 23.19
N ARG A 76 -13.68 -1.42 23.35
CA ARG A 76 -14.69 -1.31 22.28
C ARG A 76 -14.39 -0.20 21.28
N ARG A 77 -13.70 0.87 21.68
CA ARG A 77 -13.35 2.00 20.79
C ARG A 77 -12.39 1.59 19.66
N TYR A 78 -11.54 0.58 19.89
CA TYR A 78 -10.53 0.16 18.92
C TYR A 78 -10.86 -1.13 18.18
N SER A 79 -11.91 -1.85 18.59
CA SER A 79 -12.42 -3.02 17.88
C SER A 79 -12.88 -2.66 16.47
N PRO A 80 -12.58 -3.51 15.47
CA PRO A 80 -13.12 -3.32 14.13
C PRO A 80 -14.65 -3.48 14.17
N ALA A 81 -15.35 -2.65 13.40
CA ALA A 81 -16.79 -2.80 13.20
C ALA A 81 -17.10 -4.09 12.45
N GLU A 82 -18.27 -4.67 12.73
CA GLU A 82 -18.73 -5.89 12.06
C GLU A 82 -19.16 -5.55 10.62
N VAL A 83 -18.84 -6.42 9.66
CA VAL A 83 -19.35 -6.28 8.29
C VAL A 83 -20.76 -6.84 8.26
N ILE A 84 -21.75 -5.99 8.02
CA ILE A 84 -23.18 -6.37 8.03
C ILE A 84 -23.73 -6.61 6.62
N ALA A 85 -23.10 -6.05 5.59
CA ALA A 85 -23.48 -6.31 4.21
C ALA A 85 -22.28 -6.20 3.26
N VAL A 86 -22.36 -6.92 2.14
CA VAL A 86 -21.39 -6.85 1.05
C VAL A 86 -22.16 -6.77 -0.26
N ALA A 87 -22.05 -5.64 -0.95
CA ALA A 87 -22.57 -5.44 -2.30
C ALA A 87 -21.46 -5.67 -3.33
N ARG A 88 -21.80 -6.31 -4.45
CA ARG A 88 -20.91 -6.52 -5.60
C ARG A 88 -21.65 -6.06 -6.84
N ASP A 89 -21.06 -5.11 -7.55
CA ASP A 89 -21.63 -4.54 -8.76
C ASP A 89 -20.68 -4.77 -9.93
N VAL A 90 -21.23 -5.26 -11.04
CA VAL A 90 -20.50 -5.32 -12.31
C VAL A 90 -20.53 -3.93 -12.93
N VAL A 91 -19.36 -3.35 -13.19
CA VAL A 91 -19.21 -2.05 -13.84
C VAL A 91 -19.09 -2.23 -15.36
N SER A 92 -18.27 -3.20 -15.80
CA SER A 92 -18.10 -3.55 -17.21
C SER A 92 -17.69 -5.01 -17.40
N GLY A 93 -17.99 -5.57 -18.58
CA GLY A 93 -17.66 -6.94 -18.93
C GLY A 93 -18.41 -7.97 -18.07
N VAL A 94 -17.85 -9.18 -17.98
CA VAL A 94 -18.40 -10.29 -17.19
C VAL A 94 -17.30 -10.83 -16.27
N PRO A 95 -17.09 -10.22 -15.09
CA PRO A 95 -16.05 -10.65 -14.17
C PRO A 95 -16.40 -12.02 -13.55
N ALA A 96 -15.43 -12.93 -13.52
CA ALA A 96 -15.56 -14.23 -12.90
C ALA A 96 -15.62 -14.13 -11.36
N GLN A 97 -14.90 -13.18 -10.77
CA GLN A 97 -14.84 -12.99 -9.32
C GLN A 97 -14.62 -11.52 -8.92
N ILE A 98 -15.60 -10.93 -8.20
CA ILE A 98 -15.44 -9.61 -7.60
C ILE A 98 -14.99 -9.72 -6.14
N SER A 99 -13.74 -9.35 -5.84
CA SER A 99 -13.14 -9.45 -4.49
C SER A 99 -12.01 -8.46 -4.21
N THR A 100 -11.99 -7.89 -3.01
CA THR A 100 -10.87 -7.10 -2.45
C THR A 100 -9.97 -7.89 -1.49
N SER A 101 -10.20 -9.19 -1.32
CA SER A 101 -9.46 -10.00 -0.32
C SER A 101 -7.94 -9.98 -0.51
N TYR A 102 -7.46 -9.87 -1.75
CA TYR A 102 -6.03 -9.78 -2.07
C TYR A 102 -5.42 -8.47 -1.58
N VAL A 103 -6.04 -7.32 -1.89
CA VAL A 103 -5.55 -6.00 -1.45
C VAL A 103 -5.71 -5.83 0.06
N GLU A 104 -6.76 -6.38 0.66
CA GLU A 104 -6.94 -6.37 2.13
C GLU A 104 -5.83 -7.16 2.84
N ARG A 105 -5.47 -8.33 2.32
CA ARG A 105 -4.34 -9.11 2.85
C ARG A 105 -3.01 -8.39 2.63
N SER A 106 -2.80 -7.78 1.47
CA SER A 106 -1.61 -6.96 1.19
C SER A 106 -1.50 -5.80 2.18
N HIS A 107 -2.58 -5.07 2.42
CA HIS A 107 -2.61 -3.99 3.43
C HIS A 107 -2.32 -4.50 4.84
N LEU A 108 -2.83 -5.67 5.23
CA LEU A 108 -2.47 -6.27 6.53
C LEU A 108 -0.96 -6.52 6.61
N THR A 109 -0.37 -7.16 5.60
CA THR A 109 1.08 -7.42 5.55
C THR A 109 1.88 -6.12 5.61
N LEU A 110 1.48 -5.09 4.86
CA LEU A 110 2.12 -3.78 4.90
C LEU A 110 2.13 -3.17 6.31
N ARG A 111 1.00 -3.23 7.03
CA ARG A 111 0.91 -2.69 8.39
C ARG A 111 1.81 -3.43 9.39
N GLN A 112 2.01 -4.73 9.20
CA GLN A 112 2.87 -5.55 10.05
C GLN A 112 4.36 -5.35 9.73
N SER A 113 4.70 -5.18 8.45
CA SER A 113 6.10 -5.06 8.00
C SER A 113 6.61 -3.63 7.98
N CYS A 114 5.74 -2.61 7.92
CA CYS A 114 6.13 -1.21 7.87
C CYS A 114 5.43 -0.42 8.97
N LYS A 115 6.20 -0.01 10.00
CA LYS A 115 5.67 0.73 11.16
C LYS A 115 4.97 2.04 10.78
N ARG A 116 5.28 2.63 9.62
CA ARG A 116 4.63 3.83 9.07
C ARG A 116 3.15 3.65 8.76
N PHE A 117 2.70 2.41 8.57
CA PHE A 117 1.30 2.07 8.33
C PHE A 117 0.62 1.43 9.54
N ALA A 118 1.35 1.19 10.62
CA ALA A 118 0.78 0.65 11.85
C ALA A 118 -0.18 1.66 12.48
N ARG A 119 -1.35 1.19 12.91
CA ARG A 119 -2.35 1.99 13.63
C ARG A 119 -1.88 2.21 15.08
N LEU A 120 -2.26 3.35 15.69
CA LEU A 120 -1.97 3.67 17.09
C LEU A 120 -0.48 3.58 17.45
N GLY A 121 0.39 4.17 16.61
CA GLY A 121 1.83 4.18 16.85
C GLY A 121 2.47 5.49 16.41
N ASN A 122 3.66 5.77 16.95
CA ASN A 122 4.41 7.01 16.69
C ASN A 122 5.25 6.97 15.40
N GLY A 123 5.19 5.88 14.62
CA GLY A 123 6.07 5.63 13.48
C GLY A 123 5.66 6.33 12.18
N PHE A 124 4.98 7.48 12.21
CA PHE A 124 4.43 8.13 11.03
C PHE A 124 5.47 8.97 10.26
N SER A 125 5.21 9.20 8.97
CA SER A 125 6.01 10.12 8.15
C SER A 125 5.50 11.55 8.27
N LYS A 126 6.41 12.51 8.49
CA LYS A 126 6.10 13.97 8.48
C LYS A 126 6.33 14.64 7.13
N ARG A 127 7.05 13.99 6.23
CA ARG A 127 7.41 14.46 4.89
C ARG A 127 7.04 13.40 3.86
N LEU A 128 6.74 13.82 2.64
CA LEU A 128 6.28 12.94 1.57
C LEU A 128 7.43 12.10 1.01
N GLU A 129 8.61 12.69 0.79
CA GLU A 129 9.74 12.01 0.15
C GLU A 129 10.20 10.78 0.94
N PRO A 130 10.41 10.85 2.27
CA PRO A 130 10.74 9.67 3.07
C PRO A 130 9.58 8.68 3.17
N HIS A 131 8.34 9.11 2.96
CA HIS A 131 7.19 8.21 2.90
C HIS A 131 7.19 7.42 1.58
N CYS A 132 7.40 8.09 0.45
CA CYS A 132 7.55 7.44 -0.85
C CYS A 132 8.70 6.42 -0.81
N ALA A 133 9.88 6.81 -0.32
CA ALA A 133 11.03 5.91 -0.19
C ALA A 133 10.71 4.67 0.67
N ALA A 134 9.95 4.85 1.75
CA ALA A 134 9.53 3.74 2.61
C ALA A 134 8.58 2.75 1.91
N VAL A 135 7.63 3.28 1.14
CA VAL A 135 6.69 2.46 0.36
C VAL A 135 7.46 1.71 -0.72
N SER A 136 8.34 2.40 -1.46
CA SER A 136 9.18 1.79 -2.50
C SER A 136 10.05 0.67 -1.95
N LEU A 137 10.73 0.91 -0.82
CA LEU A 137 11.54 -0.11 -0.16
C LEU A 137 10.69 -1.32 0.28
N TYR A 138 9.49 -1.08 0.83
CA TYR A 138 8.58 -2.16 1.20
C TYR A 138 8.14 -2.99 -0.01
N VAL A 139 7.75 -2.33 -1.12
CA VAL A 139 7.29 -3.03 -2.32
C VAL A 139 8.41 -3.87 -2.92
N ALA A 140 9.63 -3.32 -3.01
CA ALA A 140 10.81 -4.06 -3.46
C ALA A 140 11.09 -5.27 -2.55
N TYR A 141 11.12 -5.07 -1.23
CA TYR A 141 11.28 -6.15 -0.26
C TYR A 141 10.19 -7.23 -0.39
N TYR A 142 8.92 -6.84 -0.50
CA TYR A 142 7.79 -7.76 -0.60
C TYR A 142 7.85 -8.60 -1.87
N ASN A 143 8.17 -7.99 -3.01
CA ASN A 143 8.20 -8.67 -4.29
C ASN A 143 9.46 -9.52 -4.50
N LEU A 144 10.63 -9.04 -4.07
CA LEU A 144 11.93 -9.63 -4.44
C LEU A 144 12.57 -10.48 -3.33
N THR A 145 12.34 -10.13 -2.07
CA THR A 145 13.06 -10.71 -0.92
C THR A 145 12.17 -11.65 -0.11
N ARG A 146 10.89 -11.28 0.09
CA ARG A 146 9.99 -12.03 0.96
C ARG A 146 9.38 -13.24 0.25
N VAL A 147 9.72 -14.44 0.72
CA VAL A 147 9.05 -15.68 0.28
C VAL A 147 7.60 -15.67 0.76
N HIS A 148 6.66 -15.79 -0.18
CA HIS A 148 5.24 -15.82 0.14
C HIS A 148 4.81 -17.25 0.50
N GLU A 149 4.23 -17.44 1.68
CA GLU A 149 3.94 -18.77 2.25
C GLU A 149 3.11 -19.67 1.33
N SER A 150 2.09 -19.12 0.65
CA SER A 150 1.27 -19.90 -0.28
C SER A 150 1.91 -20.13 -1.65
N LEU A 151 2.93 -19.33 -2.03
CA LEU A 151 3.61 -19.47 -3.32
C LEU A 151 4.87 -20.31 -3.21
N LYS A 152 5.43 -20.43 -1.99
CA LYS A 152 6.73 -21.07 -1.70
C LYS A 152 7.92 -20.43 -2.44
N CYS A 153 7.71 -19.27 -3.07
CA CYS A 153 8.68 -18.42 -3.73
C CYS A 153 8.30 -16.94 -3.52
N THR A 154 9.10 -16.01 -4.04
CA THR A 154 8.77 -14.58 -3.98
C THR A 154 7.74 -14.21 -5.06
N PRO A 155 6.93 -13.15 -4.87
CA PRO A 155 6.01 -12.70 -5.90
C PRO A 155 6.67 -12.38 -7.24
N ALA A 156 7.89 -11.85 -7.24
CA ALA A 156 8.65 -11.58 -8.46
C ALA A 156 9.10 -12.87 -9.17
N MET A 157 9.47 -13.92 -8.43
CA MET A 157 9.73 -15.24 -9.02
C MET A 157 8.48 -15.83 -9.64
N ALA A 158 7.33 -15.72 -8.97
CA ALA A 158 6.05 -16.18 -9.51
C ALA A 158 5.59 -15.40 -10.76
N LEU A 159 6.12 -14.19 -10.98
CA LEU A 159 5.94 -13.41 -12.20
C LEU A 159 7.00 -13.72 -13.28
N GLY A 160 8.06 -14.46 -12.96
CA GLY A 160 9.19 -14.70 -13.87
C GLY A 160 10.13 -13.51 -14.02
N ALA A 161 10.06 -12.51 -13.12
CA ALA A 161 10.94 -11.32 -13.16
C ALA A 161 12.34 -11.59 -12.58
N THR A 162 12.52 -12.66 -11.81
CA THR A 162 13.79 -13.12 -11.23
C THR A 162 13.70 -14.63 -11.01
N ASP A 163 14.84 -15.32 -11.06
CA ASP A 163 14.96 -16.76 -10.83
C ASP A 163 15.39 -17.10 -9.39
N ARG A 164 15.80 -16.10 -8.62
CA ARG A 164 16.24 -16.24 -7.23
C ARG A 164 15.55 -15.29 -6.27
N VAL A 165 15.56 -15.66 -5.00
CA VAL A 165 15.23 -14.79 -3.88
C VAL A 165 16.36 -13.77 -3.72
N TRP A 166 16.00 -12.49 -3.61
CA TRP A 166 16.98 -11.45 -3.26
C TRP A 166 17.31 -11.54 -1.78
N THR A 167 18.57 -11.35 -1.45
CA THR A 167 19.01 -11.09 -0.08
C THR A 167 18.72 -9.64 0.30
N ILE A 168 18.84 -9.32 1.59
CA ILE A 168 18.79 -7.92 2.03
C ILE A 168 19.97 -7.12 1.45
N GLY A 169 21.13 -7.77 1.24
CA GLY A 169 22.29 -7.15 0.59
C GLY A 169 21.96 -6.69 -0.83
N ASP A 170 21.38 -7.59 -1.65
CA ASP A 170 20.95 -7.25 -3.02
C ASP A 170 20.00 -6.04 -3.05
N LEU A 171 19.07 -5.99 -2.09
CA LEU A 171 18.11 -4.89 -1.98
C LEU A 171 18.80 -3.55 -1.64
N ILE A 172 19.78 -3.57 -0.73
CA ILE A 172 20.56 -2.39 -0.36
C ILE A 172 21.42 -1.93 -1.53
N ASP A 173 22.13 -2.86 -2.18
CA ASP A 173 23.01 -2.56 -3.31
C ASP A 173 22.22 -1.94 -4.47
N ALA A 174 21.05 -2.49 -4.80
CA ALA A 174 20.17 -1.93 -5.82
C ALA A 174 19.65 -0.52 -5.43
N ALA A 175 19.30 -0.31 -4.15
CA ALA A 175 18.84 1.00 -3.68
C ALA A 175 19.95 2.07 -3.79
N LEU A 176 21.18 1.73 -3.40
CA LEU A 176 22.34 2.62 -3.46
C LEU A 176 22.79 2.90 -4.89
N ALA A 177 22.63 1.94 -5.81
CA ALA A 177 22.90 2.15 -7.23
C ALA A 177 21.93 3.17 -7.89
N THR A 178 20.72 3.32 -7.35
CA THR A 178 19.68 4.19 -7.93
C THR A 178 19.80 5.65 -7.46
N GLN A 179 20.40 5.89 -6.29
CA GLN A 179 20.68 7.24 -5.78
C GLN A 179 22.03 7.27 -5.06
N PRO A 180 23.07 7.97 -5.55
CA PRO A 180 24.23 8.26 -4.73
C PRO A 180 23.79 9.10 -3.53
N ILE A 181 23.95 8.57 -2.33
CA ILE A 181 23.71 9.31 -1.08
C ILE A 181 24.82 10.36 -0.98
N ALA A 182 24.54 11.60 -1.39
CA ALA A 182 25.33 12.74 -0.94
C ALA A 182 25.00 12.96 0.54
N PRO A 183 25.94 12.79 1.48
CA PRO A 183 25.67 13.08 2.88
C PRO A 183 25.30 14.57 3.01
N VAL A 184 24.06 14.83 3.43
CA VAL A 184 23.63 16.20 3.74
C VAL A 184 24.15 16.53 5.13
N PRO A 185 25.00 17.57 5.29
CA PRO A 185 25.44 17.99 6.60
C PRO A 185 24.23 18.31 7.48
N THR A 186 24.19 17.75 8.69
CA THR A 186 23.18 18.11 9.68
C THR A 186 23.25 19.62 9.92
N ALA A 187 22.15 20.34 9.69
CA ALA A 187 22.10 21.78 9.94
C ALA A 187 22.61 22.09 11.36
N PRO A 188 23.49 23.08 11.54
CA PRO A 188 24.16 23.34 12.82
C PRO A 188 23.18 23.61 13.98
N GLU A 189 21.99 24.14 13.67
CA GLU A 189 20.90 24.35 14.63
C GLU A 189 20.36 23.06 15.27
N ARG A 190 20.47 21.91 14.58
CA ARG A 190 20.07 20.59 15.09
C ARG A 190 21.17 19.91 15.92
N GLN A 191 22.37 20.48 15.96
CA GLN A 191 23.49 20.01 16.79
C GLN A 191 23.55 20.73 18.14
N ARG A 192 22.49 21.44 18.55
CA ARG A 192 22.44 22.08 19.87
C ARG A 192 22.55 21.01 20.95
N ARG A 193 23.51 21.18 21.86
CA ARG A 193 23.64 20.34 23.06
C ARG A 193 22.33 20.41 23.84
N PHE A 194 21.79 19.26 24.20
CA PHE A 194 20.67 19.16 25.11
C PHE A 194 21.09 19.78 26.45
N SER A 195 20.44 20.87 26.85
CA SER A 195 20.63 21.51 28.14
C SER A 195 19.49 21.10 29.07
N VAL A 196 19.80 20.32 30.11
CA VAL A 196 18.87 20.07 31.21
C VAL A 196 18.75 21.37 31.99
N ILE A 197 17.56 21.95 32.00
CA ILE A 197 17.25 23.09 32.86
C ILE A 197 16.80 22.51 34.20
N GLU A 198 17.57 22.69 35.27
CA GLU A 198 17.12 22.30 36.60
C GLU A 198 15.94 23.19 37.00
N GLY A 199 14.73 22.62 36.95
CA GLY A 199 13.51 23.28 37.38
C GLY A 199 13.44 23.35 38.90
N GLY A 200 14.18 24.28 39.52
CA GLY A 200 13.95 24.69 40.90
C GLY A 200 12.72 25.60 40.96
N LYS A 201 11.60 25.09 41.48
CA LYS A 201 10.57 25.96 42.04
C LYS A 201 11.13 26.55 43.33
N ALA A 202 11.36 27.86 43.34
CA ALA A 202 11.47 28.63 44.58
C ALA A 202 10.09 28.72 45.25
#